data_AF-A0A538TDM4-F1
#
_entry.id   AF-A0A538TDM4-F1
#
_cell.length_a   1.000
_cell.length_b   1.000
_cell.length_c   1.000
_cell.angle_alpha   90.00
_cell.angle_beta   90.00
_cell.angle_gamma   90.00
#
_symmetry.space_group_name_H-M   'P 1'
#
loop_
_entity.id
_entity.type
_entity.pdbx_description
1 polymer ?
#
loop_
_entity_poly.entity_id
_entity_poly.type
_entity_poly.pdbx_seq_one_letter_code
_entity_poly.pdbx_strand_id
1 'polypeptide(L)'
;MASSDDAEESSSGSVSLSSSDLELIHDSSDQTVGMRWTSVAIPPGSTITAAYVQFAAKESQSEATSLALRAQAADDATTFTTSSTNVSSRPRTAALVNWAPAAWVSGEAGASQRTPDLSAVFQEVVSRSGWASGHALALIVTGTGHRTAWSYDGNHGAAPLLHLEFVNTPPPENPPVARLTVTKPSGPLTVQADGSASTDVDATPIESYRFEFGDGAVVTTTAPTATAQHTYGSAGTYTVRLTCTDHPRPRA
;
A
#
# COMPACT_ATOMS: atom_id res chain seq x y z
N MET A 1 -5.97 -9.37 -16.41
CA MET A 1 -5.35 -10.70 -16.39
C MET A 1 -5.00 -11.12 -17.80
N ALA A 2 -3.96 -11.94 -17.92
CA ALA A 2 -3.51 -12.66 -19.10
C ALA A 2 -3.15 -14.10 -18.68
N SER A 3 -2.79 -14.96 -19.63
CA SER A 3 -2.36 -16.35 -19.35
C SER A 3 -1.30 -16.42 -18.23
N SER A 4 -0.27 -15.58 -18.29
CA SER A 4 0.76 -15.48 -17.25
C SER A 4 0.36 -14.77 -15.94
N ASP A 5 -0.93 -14.54 -15.71
CA ASP A 5 -1.46 -13.94 -14.48
C ASP A 5 -2.12 -14.97 -13.55
N ASP A 6 -2.29 -16.21 -13.98
CA ASP A 6 -2.50 -17.35 -13.10
C ASP A 6 -1.51 -18.47 -13.42
N ALA A 7 -1.06 -19.16 -12.38
CA ALA A 7 0.04 -20.08 -12.49
C ALA A 7 -0.11 -21.23 -11.51
N GLU A 8 0.29 -22.41 -11.97
CA GLU A 8 0.26 -23.64 -11.22
C GLU A 8 1.67 -24.22 -11.14
N GLU A 9 2.21 -24.32 -9.94
CA GLU A 9 3.56 -24.83 -9.71
C GLU A 9 3.52 -26.16 -8.99
N SER A 10 3.79 -27.24 -9.73
CA SER A 10 3.91 -28.60 -9.19
C SER A 10 4.97 -28.70 -8.09
N SER A 11 4.93 -29.79 -7.30
CA SER A 11 5.93 -30.08 -6.27
C SER A 11 7.37 -30.21 -6.81
N SER A 12 7.56 -30.39 -8.12
CA SER A 12 8.86 -30.41 -8.79
C SER A 12 9.40 -29.01 -9.12
N GLY A 13 8.61 -27.97 -8.87
CA GLY A 13 8.89 -26.59 -9.24
C GLY A 13 8.57 -26.26 -10.71
N SER A 14 8.03 -27.19 -11.50
CA SER A 14 7.55 -26.89 -12.85
C SER A 14 6.31 -26.01 -12.79
N VAL A 15 6.30 -24.91 -13.56
CA VAL A 15 5.23 -23.90 -13.59
C VAL A 15 4.47 -23.97 -14.91
N SER A 16 3.15 -24.20 -14.82
CA SER A 16 2.19 -24.03 -15.90
C SER A 16 1.58 -22.63 -15.83
N LEU A 17 1.43 -21.99 -16.99
CA LEU A 17 0.80 -20.67 -17.13
C LEU A 17 -0.45 -20.72 -18.02
N SER A 18 -0.76 -21.88 -18.60
CA SER A 18 -1.80 -21.98 -19.65
C SER A 18 -2.77 -23.12 -19.40
N SER A 19 -2.91 -23.53 -18.14
CA SER A 19 -3.88 -24.53 -17.74
C SER A 19 -5.29 -24.01 -18.02
N SER A 20 -6.20 -24.87 -18.45
CA SER A 20 -7.62 -24.51 -18.56
C SER A 20 -8.33 -24.54 -17.22
N ASP A 21 -7.65 -25.01 -16.20
CA ASP A 21 -8.10 -25.25 -14.84
C ASP A 21 -7.20 -24.45 -13.90
N LEU A 22 -7.75 -24.08 -12.75
CA LEU A 22 -6.95 -23.55 -11.65
C LEU A 22 -7.23 -24.41 -10.42
N GLU A 23 -6.46 -25.47 -10.27
CA GLU A 23 -6.58 -26.45 -9.20
C GLU A 23 -5.95 -25.88 -7.94
N LEU A 24 -6.81 -25.43 -7.03
CA LEU A 24 -6.40 -24.97 -5.71
C LEU A 24 -5.86 -26.17 -4.92
N ILE A 25 -4.54 -26.32 -5.02
CA ILE A 25 -3.62 -27.26 -4.36
C ILE A 25 -3.41 -28.61 -5.04
N HIS A 26 -4.40 -29.33 -5.50
CA HIS A 26 -4.16 -30.70 -5.95
C HIS A 26 -4.63 -30.92 -7.38
N ASP A 27 -3.71 -31.36 -8.23
CA ASP A 27 -3.99 -31.98 -9.52
C ASP A 27 -3.50 -33.45 -9.45
N SER A 28 -2.42 -33.82 -10.15
CA SER A 28 -1.76 -35.12 -9.99
C SER A 28 -0.83 -35.18 -8.76
N SER A 29 -0.51 -34.02 -8.19
CA SER A 29 0.27 -33.83 -6.96
C SER A 29 -0.08 -32.48 -6.32
N ASP A 30 0.31 -32.28 -5.06
CA ASP A 30 0.13 -30.99 -4.40
C ASP A 30 1.02 -29.90 -5.04
N GLN A 31 0.45 -28.72 -5.22
CA GLN A 31 1.02 -27.61 -5.95
C GLN A 31 0.83 -26.27 -5.24
N THR A 32 1.65 -25.29 -5.65
CA THR A 32 1.48 -23.89 -5.25
C THR A 32 0.81 -23.13 -6.38
N VAL A 33 -0.27 -22.41 -6.07
CA VAL A 33 -1.04 -21.67 -7.07
C VAL A 33 -0.80 -20.17 -6.90
N GLY A 34 -0.57 -19.48 -8.01
CA GLY A 34 -0.41 -18.04 -8.08
C GLY A 34 -1.53 -17.40 -8.88
N MET A 35 -2.03 -16.26 -8.43
CA MET A 35 -2.92 -15.38 -9.19
C MET A 35 -2.43 -13.96 -9.09
N ARG A 36 -2.57 -13.17 -10.15
CA ARG A 36 -2.05 -11.81 -10.27
C ARG A 36 -3.09 -10.90 -10.92
N TRP A 37 -3.25 -9.70 -10.35
CA TRP A 37 -4.12 -8.67 -10.90
C TRP A 37 -3.30 -7.41 -11.16
N THR A 38 -3.35 -6.94 -12.40
CA THR A 38 -2.63 -5.75 -12.88
C THR A 38 -3.43 -4.49 -12.71
N SER A 39 -2.77 -3.33 -12.81
CA SER A 39 -3.44 -2.03 -12.88
C SER A 39 -4.32 -1.77 -11.66
N VAL A 40 -3.88 -2.20 -10.47
CA VAL A 40 -4.63 -2.03 -9.23
C VAL A 40 -4.57 -0.55 -8.82
N ALA A 41 -5.69 0.14 -8.99
CA ALA A 41 -5.79 1.59 -8.80
C ALA A 41 -5.96 2.00 -7.33
N ILE A 42 -5.10 1.49 -6.44
CA ILE A 42 -5.05 1.89 -5.03
C ILE A 42 -3.93 2.93 -4.83
N PRO A 43 -4.25 4.18 -4.48
CA PRO A 43 -3.24 5.19 -4.15
C PRO A 43 -2.38 4.79 -2.95
N PRO A 44 -1.09 5.17 -2.92
CA PRO A 44 -0.25 5.01 -1.73
C PRO A 44 -0.88 5.66 -0.49
N GLY A 45 -0.79 4.99 0.66
CA GLY A 45 -1.38 5.45 1.93
C GLY A 45 -2.85 5.09 2.12
N SER A 46 -3.50 4.47 1.13
CA SER A 46 -4.88 3.98 1.28
C SER A 46 -4.99 2.88 2.33
N THR A 47 -6.14 2.85 3.02
CA THR A 47 -6.53 1.75 3.91
C THR A 47 -7.55 0.86 3.19
N ILE A 48 -7.24 -0.43 3.03
CA ILE A 48 -8.15 -1.44 2.50
C ILE A 48 -9.17 -1.81 3.58
N THR A 49 -10.45 -1.65 3.28
CA THR A 49 -11.55 -1.90 4.21
C THR A 49 -12.22 -3.25 4.00
N ALA A 50 -12.10 -3.83 2.80
CA ALA A 50 -12.48 -5.20 2.50
C ALA A 50 -11.71 -5.71 1.29
N ALA A 51 -11.32 -6.98 1.28
CA ALA A 51 -10.77 -7.63 0.10
C ALA A 51 -11.18 -9.09 0.04
N TYR A 52 -11.49 -9.60 -1.15
CA TYR A 52 -11.70 -11.04 -1.34
C TYR A 52 -11.44 -11.43 -2.78
N VAL A 53 -11.14 -12.70 -3.01
CA VAL A 53 -11.15 -13.29 -4.35
C VAL A 53 -12.46 -14.05 -4.53
N GLN A 54 -13.17 -13.77 -5.61
CA GLN A 54 -14.33 -14.53 -6.07
C GLN A 54 -13.86 -15.51 -7.14
N PHE A 55 -14.05 -16.79 -6.88
CA PHE A 55 -13.86 -17.87 -7.85
C PHE A 55 -15.20 -18.27 -8.48
N ALA A 56 -15.11 -18.89 -9.65
CA ALA A 56 -16.20 -19.68 -10.24
C ALA A 56 -15.73 -21.14 -10.35
N ALA A 57 -16.52 -22.05 -9.78
CA ALA A 57 -16.23 -23.48 -9.77
C ALA A 57 -16.30 -24.05 -11.18
N LYS A 58 -15.21 -24.69 -11.60
CA LYS A 58 -15.17 -25.44 -12.86
C LYS A 58 -15.61 -26.88 -12.68
N GLU A 59 -15.28 -27.47 -11.53
CA GLU A 59 -15.62 -28.85 -11.21
C GLU A 59 -16.43 -28.97 -9.91
N SER A 60 -17.02 -30.14 -9.70
CA SER A 60 -17.74 -30.48 -8.47
C SER A 60 -16.87 -31.33 -7.56
N GLN A 61 -16.60 -30.82 -6.36
CA GLN A 61 -15.65 -31.41 -5.41
C GLN A 61 -16.16 -31.28 -3.98
N SER A 62 -15.84 -32.26 -3.14
CA SER A 62 -16.39 -32.32 -1.77
C SER A 62 -15.41 -32.81 -0.71
N GLU A 63 -14.20 -33.24 -1.09
CA GLU A 63 -13.14 -33.53 -0.12
C GLU A 63 -12.81 -32.32 0.75
N ALA A 64 -12.26 -32.59 1.93
CA ALA A 64 -11.84 -31.55 2.86
C ALA A 64 -10.66 -30.78 2.25
N THR A 65 -10.80 -29.45 2.20
CA THR A 65 -9.80 -28.54 1.62
C THR A 65 -9.42 -27.49 2.66
N SER A 66 -8.12 -27.21 2.80
CA SER A 66 -7.58 -26.24 3.73
C SER A 66 -6.48 -25.43 3.04
N LEU A 67 -6.78 -24.16 2.78
CA LEU A 67 -5.95 -23.23 2.02
C LEU A 67 -5.34 -22.16 2.93
N ALA A 68 -4.09 -21.82 2.64
CA ALA A 68 -3.32 -20.75 3.25
C ALA A 68 -3.07 -19.68 2.17
N LEU A 69 -3.64 -18.50 2.38
CA LEU A 69 -3.68 -17.39 1.42
C LEU A 69 -2.74 -16.27 1.90
N ARG A 70 -1.70 -15.98 1.12
CA ARG A 70 -0.77 -14.85 1.36
C ARG A 70 -0.53 -14.10 0.07
N ALA A 71 -0.35 -12.79 0.14
CA ALA A 71 0.06 -12.03 -1.03
C ALA A 71 1.56 -12.15 -1.24
N GLN A 72 2.02 -11.89 -2.46
CA GLN A 72 3.44 -11.64 -2.71
C GLN A 72 3.84 -10.31 -2.02
N ALA A 73 4.87 -10.34 -1.20
CA ALA A 73 5.45 -9.15 -0.58
C ALA A 73 6.40 -8.43 -1.56
N ALA A 74 5.82 -7.78 -2.57
CA ALA A 74 6.54 -7.00 -3.58
C ALA A 74 5.79 -5.68 -3.87
N ASP A 75 6.53 -4.63 -4.23
CA ASP A 75 5.95 -3.32 -4.53
C ASP A 75 5.13 -3.32 -5.83
N ASP A 76 5.56 -4.11 -6.81
CA ASP A 76 4.85 -4.42 -8.04
C ASP A 76 5.09 -5.90 -8.35
N ALA A 77 4.04 -6.72 -8.27
CA ALA A 77 4.17 -8.14 -8.56
C ALA A 77 4.53 -8.34 -10.05
N THR A 78 5.65 -9.00 -10.33
CA THR A 78 6.04 -9.34 -11.69
C THR A 78 5.15 -10.45 -12.25
N THR A 79 5.00 -10.48 -13.59
CA THR A 79 4.27 -11.55 -14.29
C THR A 79 4.83 -12.92 -13.93
N PHE A 80 3.99 -13.96 -13.88
CA PHE A 80 4.50 -15.32 -13.69
C PHE A 80 5.28 -15.79 -14.92
N THR A 81 6.29 -16.63 -14.70
CA THR A 81 7.11 -17.22 -15.77
C THR A 81 7.18 -18.73 -15.59
N THR A 82 7.57 -19.45 -16.65
CA THR A 82 7.82 -20.90 -16.61
C THR A 82 9.13 -21.27 -15.91
N SER A 83 9.85 -20.30 -15.32
CA SER A 83 11.06 -20.57 -14.55
C SER A 83 10.72 -21.45 -13.35
N SER A 84 11.59 -22.43 -13.07
CA SER A 84 11.36 -23.33 -11.94
C SER A 84 11.20 -22.55 -10.63
N THR A 85 10.21 -22.92 -9.83
CA THR A 85 9.86 -22.29 -8.54
C THR A 85 9.38 -20.83 -8.61
N ASN A 86 8.94 -20.34 -9.78
CA ASN A 86 8.55 -18.93 -9.94
C ASN A 86 7.40 -18.47 -9.03
N VAL A 87 6.53 -19.37 -8.58
CA VAL A 87 5.42 -19.07 -7.68
C VAL A 87 5.87 -19.27 -6.23
N SER A 88 6.43 -20.44 -5.89
CA SER A 88 6.74 -20.81 -4.51
C SER A 88 7.86 -19.98 -3.89
N SER A 89 8.84 -19.55 -4.69
CA SER A 89 10.00 -18.76 -4.25
C SER A 89 9.68 -17.27 -3.98
N ARG A 90 8.50 -16.79 -4.39
CA ARG A 90 8.11 -15.39 -4.18
C ARG A 90 8.01 -15.07 -2.69
N PRO A 91 8.56 -13.94 -2.23
CA PRO A 91 8.42 -13.51 -0.85
C PRO A 91 6.94 -13.27 -0.55
N ARG A 92 6.50 -13.60 0.67
CA ARG A 92 5.09 -13.53 1.06
C ARG A 92 4.89 -12.57 2.22
N THR A 93 3.71 -11.97 2.28
CA THR A 93 3.25 -11.16 3.41
C THR A 93 3.36 -11.93 4.72
N ALA A 94 3.58 -11.26 5.85
CA ALA A 94 3.51 -11.87 7.16
C ALA A 94 2.06 -12.28 7.47
N ALA A 95 1.10 -11.41 7.16
CA ALA A 95 -0.32 -11.70 7.17
C ALA A 95 -0.66 -12.94 6.32
N LEU A 96 -1.54 -13.76 6.87
CA LEU A 96 -2.02 -15.03 6.33
C LEU A 96 -3.49 -15.18 6.67
N VAL A 97 -4.28 -15.61 5.69
CA VAL A 97 -5.67 -16.03 5.91
C VAL A 97 -5.79 -17.52 5.63
N ASN A 98 -6.34 -18.26 6.59
CA ASN A 98 -6.70 -19.66 6.38
C ASN A 98 -8.14 -19.74 5.87
N TRP A 99 -8.37 -20.59 4.88
CA TRP A 99 -9.68 -20.81 4.28
C TRP A 99 -9.95 -22.29 4.10
N ALA A 100 -11.03 -22.78 4.70
CA ALA A 100 -11.55 -24.12 4.45
C ALA A 100 -12.81 -23.99 3.58
N PRO A 101 -12.69 -23.95 2.23
CA PRO A 101 -13.86 -23.83 1.37
C PRO A 101 -14.78 -25.03 1.54
N ALA A 102 -16.09 -24.76 1.57
CA ALA A 102 -17.10 -25.81 1.48
C ALA A 102 -16.96 -26.58 0.16
N ALA A 103 -17.74 -27.66 0.02
CA ALA A 103 -17.88 -28.36 -1.26
C ALA A 103 -18.31 -27.37 -2.35
N TRP A 104 -17.76 -27.53 -3.56
CA TRP A 104 -18.14 -26.75 -4.73
C TRP A 104 -18.97 -27.60 -5.67
N VAL A 105 -19.95 -26.98 -6.31
CA VAL A 105 -20.65 -27.56 -7.45
C VAL A 105 -20.24 -26.79 -8.70
N SER A 106 -19.92 -27.52 -9.78
CA SER A 106 -19.57 -26.94 -11.07
C SER A 106 -20.57 -25.87 -11.51
N GLY A 107 -20.06 -24.71 -11.91
CA GLY A 107 -20.83 -23.56 -12.36
C GLY A 107 -21.23 -22.58 -11.25
N GLU A 108 -20.99 -22.90 -9.98
CA GLU A 108 -21.26 -21.96 -8.87
C GLU A 108 -20.18 -20.86 -8.77
N ALA A 109 -20.63 -19.64 -8.49
CA ALA A 109 -19.77 -18.50 -8.15
C ALA A 109 -20.38 -17.71 -6.99
N GLY A 110 -20.71 -18.43 -5.91
CA GLY A 110 -21.39 -17.90 -4.74
C GLY A 110 -20.46 -17.61 -3.57
N ALA A 111 -21.05 -17.46 -2.38
CA ALA A 111 -20.30 -17.21 -1.14
C ALA A 111 -19.33 -18.35 -0.80
N SER A 112 -19.64 -19.60 -1.17
CA SER A 112 -18.76 -20.76 -0.95
C SER A 112 -17.49 -20.74 -1.81
N GLN A 113 -17.51 -20.02 -2.93
CA GLN A 113 -16.38 -19.81 -3.84
C GLN A 113 -15.70 -18.45 -3.59
N ARG A 114 -16.01 -17.79 -2.48
CA ARG A 114 -15.40 -16.52 -2.09
C ARG A 114 -14.44 -16.75 -0.93
N THR A 115 -13.23 -16.18 -1.01
CA THR A 115 -12.31 -16.21 0.13
C THR A 115 -12.88 -15.46 1.33
N PRO A 116 -12.40 -15.74 2.56
CA PRO A 116 -12.54 -14.82 3.68
C PRO A 116 -11.89 -13.48 3.36
N ASP A 117 -12.07 -12.49 4.25
CA ASP A 117 -11.49 -11.16 4.07
C ASP A 117 -9.95 -11.21 4.03
N LEU A 118 -9.40 -10.69 2.95
CA LEU A 118 -7.97 -10.61 2.63
C LEU A 118 -7.41 -9.20 2.89
N SER A 119 -8.18 -8.29 3.51
CA SER A 119 -7.79 -6.90 3.73
C SER A 119 -6.39 -6.79 4.36
N ALA A 120 -6.14 -7.50 5.46
CA ALA A 120 -4.84 -7.51 6.14
C ALA A 120 -3.70 -8.06 5.27
N VAL A 121 -4.00 -9.06 4.42
CA VAL A 121 -3.02 -9.66 3.50
C VAL A 121 -2.58 -8.66 2.45
N PHE A 122 -3.52 -7.99 1.76
CA PHE A 122 -3.17 -7.01 0.75
C PHE A 122 -2.74 -5.66 1.34
N GLN A 123 -3.17 -5.32 2.57
CA GLN A 123 -2.77 -4.10 3.26
C GLN A 123 -1.25 -4.04 3.44
N GLU A 124 -0.61 -5.17 3.79
CA GLU A 124 0.85 -5.22 3.91
C GLU A 124 1.58 -4.87 2.61
N VAL A 125 0.98 -5.17 1.44
CA VAL A 125 1.56 -4.88 0.13
C VAL A 125 1.37 -3.42 -0.24
N VAL A 126 0.16 -2.87 -0.09
CA VAL A 126 -0.13 -1.47 -0.43
C VAL A 126 0.46 -0.46 0.56
N SER A 127 0.83 -0.91 1.76
CA SER A 127 1.57 -0.11 2.75
C SER A 127 3.09 -0.09 2.52
N ARG A 128 3.61 -0.81 1.52
CA ARG A 128 5.05 -0.79 1.21
C ARG A 128 5.45 0.56 0.64
N SER A 129 6.64 1.04 0.98
CA SER A 129 7.14 2.35 0.54
C SER A 129 7.30 2.48 -0.98
N GLY A 130 7.46 1.37 -1.70
CA GLY A 130 7.53 1.36 -3.17
C GLY A 130 6.19 1.13 -3.87
N TRP A 131 5.09 0.94 -3.13
CA TRP A 131 3.78 0.77 -3.74
C TRP A 131 3.37 2.04 -4.50
N ALA A 132 2.81 1.86 -5.70
CA ALA A 132 2.20 2.93 -6.48
C ALA A 132 0.89 2.46 -7.11
N SER A 133 -0.04 3.41 -7.30
CA SER A 133 -1.29 3.13 -8.02
C SER A 133 -1.00 2.62 -9.42
N GLY A 134 -1.64 1.50 -9.79
CA GLY A 134 -1.42 0.80 -11.06
C GLY A 134 -0.46 -0.38 -10.97
N HIS A 135 0.27 -0.54 -9.85
CA HIS A 135 1.07 -1.73 -9.60
C HIS A 135 0.20 -2.98 -9.45
N ALA A 136 0.80 -4.14 -9.66
CA ALA A 136 0.11 -5.42 -9.59
C ALA A 136 0.17 -6.02 -8.17
N LEU A 137 -0.91 -6.68 -7.79
CA LEU A 137 -0.97 -7.56 -6.63
C LEU A 137 -0.90 -9.02 -7.10
N ALA A 138 -0.29 -9.89 -6.30
CA ALA A 138 -0.36 -11.33 -6.51
C ALA A 138 -0.75 -12.05 -5.21
N LEU A 139 -1.63 -13.05 -5.32
CA LEU A 139 -2.00 -13.97 -4.26
C LEU A 139 -1.35 -15.33 -4.51
N ILE A 140 -0.77 -15.91 -3.48
CA ILE A 140 -0.15 -17.23 -3.49
C ILE A 140 -0.94 -18.12 -2.55
N VAL A 141 -1.39 -19.25 -3.08
CA VAL A 141 -2.21 -20.24 -2.39
C VAL A 141 -1.38 -21.51 -2.19
N THR A 142 -1.34 -21.95 -0.94
CA THR A 142 -0.75 -23.23 -0.51
C THR A 142 -1.72 -23.94 0.42
N GLY A 143 -1.55 -25.23 0.71
CA GLY A 143 -2.50 -25.93 1.56
C GLY A 143 -2.61 -27.41 1.26
N THR A 144 -3.80 -27.96 1.47
CA THR A 144 -4.18 -29.34 1.17
C THR A 144 -5.61 -29.42 0.63
N GLY A 145 -5.96 -30.53 0.00
CA GLY A 145 -7.26 -30.79 -0.59
C GLY A 145 -7.34 -30.30 -2.04
N HIS A 146 -8.56 -30.14 -2.55
CA HIS A 146 -8.77 -29.89 -3.98
C HIS A 146 -10.02 -29.01 -4.18
N ARG A 147 -9.89 -27.94 -4.96
CA ARG A 147 -11.01 -27.19 -5.55
C ARG A 147 -10.55 -26.67 -6.90
N THR A 148 -11.34 -26.86 -7.95
CA THR A 148 -10.97 -26.38 -9.30
C THR A 148 -11.82 -25.18 -9.67
N ALA A 149 -11.15 -24.05 -9.87
CA ALA A 149 -11.74 -22.86 -10.43
C ALA A 149 -11.47 -22.79 -11.95
N TRP A 150 -12.25 -21.97 -12.65
CA TRP A 150 -11.84 -21.54 -13.98
C TRP A 150 -10.55 -20.72 -13.89
N SER A 151 -9.55 -21.06 -14.70
CA SER A 151 -8.40 -20.21 -14.97
C SER A 151 -8.74 -19.13 -16.01
N TYR A 152 -7.81 -18.20 -16.22
CA TYR A 152 -7.87 -17.25 -17.31
C TYR A 152 -8.01 -17.97 -18.66
N ASP A 153 -7.10 -18.90 -18.98
CA ASP A 153 -7.09 -19.58 -20.29
C ASP A 153 -8.25 -20.56 -20.49
N GLY A 154 -8.84 -21.08 -19.42
CA GLY A 154 -10.03 -21.91 -19.49
C GLY A 154 -11.30 -21.12 -19.79
N ASN A 155 -11.53 -20.04 -19.03
CA ASN A 155 -12.66 -19.14 -19.24
C ASN A 155 -12.38 -17.75 -18.67
N HIS A 156 -11.97 -16.84 -19.55
CA HIS A 156 -11.61 -15.46 -19.21
C HIS A 156 -12.69 -14.72 -18.41
N GLY A 157 -13.98 -15.01 -18.67
CA GLY A 157 -15.11 -14.36 -18.00
C GLY A 157 -15.42 -14.93 -16.61
N ALA A 158 -14.85 -16.09 -16.27
CA ALA A 158 -15.05 -16.79 -15.00
C ALA A 158 -13.75 -16.94 -14.19
N ALA A 159 -12.63 -16.42 -14.70
CA ALA A 159 -11.34 -16.39 -14.02
C ALA A 159 -11.42 -15.66 -12.66
N PRO A 160 -10.49 -15.90 -11.72
CA PRO A 160 -10.56 -15.34 -10.38
C PRO A 160 -10.60 -13.81 -10.38
N LEU A 161 -11.61 -13.25 -9.71
CA LEU A 161 -11.81 -11.80 -9.61
C LEU A 161 -11.42 -11.31 -8.21
N LEU A 162 -10.48 -10.37 -8.16
CA LEU A 162 -10.16 -9.65 -6.93
C LEU A 162 -11.14 -8.49 -6.72
N HIS A 163 -11.87 -8.53 -5.60
CA HIS A 163 -12.66 -7.41 -5.10
C HIS A 163 -11.88 -6.68 -4.01
N LEU A 164 -11.83 -5.35 -4.11
CA LEU A 164 -11.14 -4.47 -3.18
C LEU A 164 -12.03 -3.26 -2.86
N GLU A 165 -12.19 -2.98 -1.59
CA GLU A 165 -12.74 -1.73 -1.08
C GLU A 165 -11.66 -1.03 -0.27
N PHE A 166 -11.50 0.27 -0.47
CA PHE A 166 -10.50 1.07 0.23
C PHE A 166 -10.98 2.49 0.42
N VAL A 167 -10.42 3.11 1.45
CA VAL A 167 -10.49 4.56 1.66
C VAL A 167 -9.12 5.14 1.39
N ASN A 168 -9.07 6.16 0.53
CA ASN A 168 -7.88 6.97 0.40
C ASN A 168 -7.84 7.91 1.60
N THR A 169 -7.24 7.45 2.69
CA THR A 169 -6.86 8.30 3.81
C THR A 169 -5.48 8.86 3.48
N PRO A 170 -5.35 10.15 3.15
CA PRO A 170 -4.03 10.76 3.08
C PRO A 170 -3.31 10.46 4.41
N PRO A 171 -1.98 10.26 4.43
CA PRO A 171 -1.24 10.16 5.68
C PRO A 171 -1.66 11.29 6.64
N PRO A 172 -1.66 11.10 7.96
CA PRO A 172 -1.97 12.20 8.88
C PRO A 172 -1.14 13.45 8.55
N GLU A 173 -1.72 14.64 8.65
CA GLU A 173 -0.99 15.90 8.59
C GLU A 173 -0.68 16.35 10.02
N ASN A 174 0.58 16.57 10.30
CA ASN A 174 1.17 17.00 11.54
C ASN A 174 1.64 18.44 11.36
N PRO A 175 1.39 19.35 12.31
CA PRO A 175 1.91 20.71 12.20
C PRO A 175 3.45 20.71 12.26
N PRO A 176 4.12 21.67 11.58
CA PRO A 176 5.56 21.82 11.66
C PRO A 176 6.06 22.02 13.08
N VAL A 177 7.24 21.46 13.38
CA VAL A 177 7.94 21.72 14.65
C VAL A 177 8.80 22.97 14.48
N ALA A 178 8.30 24.11 14.98
CA ALA A 178 9.03 25.38 14.93
C ALA A 178 10.25 25.38 15.86
N ARG A 179 11.40 25.81 15.34
CA ARG A 179 12.62 26.06 16.11
C ARG A 179 13.14 27.46 15.82
N LEU A 180 13.22 28.29 16.86
CA LEU A 180 13.62 29.68 16.76
C LEU A 180 14.94 29.93 17.50
N THR A 181 15.89 30.56 16.81
CA THR A 181 17.07 31.18 17.42
C THR A 181 17.02 32.68 17.19
N VAL A 182 17.35 33.49 18.20
CA VAL A 182 17.45 34.95 18.07
C VAL A 182 18.85 35.38 18.47
N THR A 183 19.51 36.12 17.59
CA THR A 183 20.84 36.69 17.84
C THR A 183 20.79 38.20 17.70
N LYS A 184 21.73 38.89 18.35
CA LYS A 184 21.91 40.33 18.22
C LYS A 184 23.18 40.59 17.39
N PRO A 185 23.08 40.90 16.10
CA PRO A 185 24.25 41.33 15.32
C PRO A 185 24.83 42.63 15.90
N SER A 186 26.08 42.94 15.57
CA SER A 186 26.76 44.15 16.05
C SER A 186 26.03 45.40 15.57
N GLY A 187 25.25 46.03 16.45
CA GLY A 187 24.45 47.22 16.16
C GLY A 187 23.47 47.56 17.30
N PRO A 188 22.95 48.80 17.37
CA PRO A 188 21.99 49.19 18.38
C PRO A 188 20.62 48.55 18.08
N LEU A 189 20.11 47.80 19.06
CA LEU A 189 18.72 47.30 19.11
C LEU A 189 18.21 46.45 17.93
N THR A 190 19.07 46.07 16.98
CA THR A 190 18.73 45.13 15.90
C THR A 190 18.93 43.68 16.35
N VAL A 191 17.97 42.82 16.01
CA VAL A 191 18.05 41.37 16.20
C VAL A 191 17.85 40.64 14.88
N GLN A 192 18.44 39.45 14.78
CA GLN A 192 18.24 38.49 13.69
C GLN A 192 17.51 37.27 14.28
N ALA A 193 16.29 37.02 13.82
CA ALA A 193 15.56 35.79 14.07
C ALA A 193 15.86 34.76 12.96
N ASP A 194 16.06 33.51 13.36
CA ASP A 194 16.38 32.39 12.49
C ASP A 194 15.51 31.18 12.85
N GLY A 195 14.68 30.77 11.89
CA GLY A 195 13.77 29.64 11.95
C GLY A 195 14.26 28.40 11.20
N SER A 196 15.47 28.42 10.63
CA SER A 196 15.98 27.39 9.69
C SER A 196 16.10 25.99 10.26
N ALA A 197 16.11 25.83 11.59
CA ALA A 197 16.10 24.53 12.25
C ALA A 197 14.69 23.93 12.40
N SER A 198 13.63 24.63 11.97
CA SER A 198 12.27 24.11 11.99
C SER A 198 12.13 22.93 11.02
N THR A 199 11.31 21.94 11.39
CA THR A 199 11.16 20.71 10.61
C THR A 199 9.71 20.42 10.34
N ASP A 200 9.44 19.94 9.13
CA ASP A 200 8.22 19.21 8.79
C ASP A 200 8.61 17.76 8.48
N VAL A 201 7.84 16.81 9.00
CA VAL A 201 8.08 15.37 8.81
C VAL A 201 7.17 14.78 7.74
N ASP A 202 6.19 15.55 7.28
CA ASP A 202 5.22 15.12 6.31
C ASP A 202 5.68 15.42 4.87
N ALA A 203 4.89 14.99 3.89
CA ALA A 203 5.19 15.19 2.48
C ALA A 203 4.98 16.65 2.00
N THR A 204 4.42 17.48 2.87
CA THR A 204 4.07 18.90 2.70
C THR A 204 5.13 19.75 3.39
N PRO A 205 6.10 20.34 2.65
CA PRO A 205 7.16 21.11 3.29
C PRO A 205 6.62 22.40 3.91
N ILE A 206 7.37 22.97 4.88
CA ILE A 206 7.10 24.30 5.44
C ILE A 206 7.04 25.33 4.31
N GLU A 207 5.91 26.01 4.18
CA GLU A 207 5.66 27.04 3.18
C GLU A 207 6.12 28.41 3.68
N SER A 208 5.86 28.74 4.94
CA SER A 208 6.15 30.08 5.48
C SER A 208 6.58 30.11 6.94
N TYR A 209 7.32 31.18 7.28
CA TYR A 209 7.80 31.51 8.61
C TYR A 209 7.27 32.88 9.00
N ARG A 210 6.50 32.96 10.07
CA ARG A 210 5.97 34.21 10.61
C ARG A 210 6.62 34.54 11.94
N PHE A 211 7.41 35.60 11.95
CA PHE A 211 8.13 36.12 13.12
C PHE A 211 7.35 37.27 13.74
N GLU A 212 6.98 37.15 15.01
CA GLU A 212 6.43 38.24 15.81
C GLU A 212 7.50 38.73 16.77
N PHE A 213 7.88 40.00 16.71
CA PHE A 213 9.01 40.52 17.51
C PHE A 213 8.61 41.02 18.90
N GLY A 214 7.33 41.00 19.24
CA GLY A 214 6.84 41.33 20.58
C GLY A 214 6.64 42.82 20.87
N ASP A 215 6.92 43.70 19.90
CA ASP A 215 6.61 45.14 19.93
C ASP A 215 5.49 45.53 18.94
N GLY A 216 4.80 44.53 18.38
CA GLY A 216 3.78 44.68 17.34
C GLY A 216 4.31 44.48 15.91
N ALA A 217 5.63 44.46 15.70
CA ALA A 217 6.20 44.14 14.40
C ALA A 217 6.05 42.65 14.06
N VAL A 218 5.66 42.37 12.82
CA VAL A 218 5.50 41.02 12.28
C VAL A 218 6.18 40.97 10.91
N VAL A 219 7.00 39.95 10.68
CA VAL A 219 7.62 39.68 9.39
C VAL A 219 7.28 38.26 8.98
N THR A 220 6.77 38.08 7.76
CA THR A 220 6.51 36.76 7.17
C THR A 220 7.45 36.54 6.00
N THR A 221 8.11 35.39 5.96
CA THR A 221 8.95 34.94 4.84
C THR A 221 8.43 33.64 4.27
N THR A 222 8.70 33.39 2.99
CA THR A 222 8.38 32.14 2.29
C THR A 222 9.64 31.28 2.20
N ALA A 223 9.49 29.97 2.33
CA ALA A 223 10.60 29.03 2.14
C ALA A 223 11.28 29.21 0.77
N PRO A 224 12.62 29.05 0.68
CA PRO A 224 13.52 28.57 1.73
C PRO A 224 14.02 29.67 2.68
N THR A 225 13.60 30.92 2.54
CA THR A 225 14.02 32.00 3.43
C THR A 225 13.36 31.86 4.80
N ALA A 226 14.15 31.47 5.80
CA ALA A 226 13.70 31.21 7.17
C ALA A 226 14.27 32.22 8.19
N THR A 227 14.62 33.43 7.76
CA THR A 227 15.27 34.43 8.62
C THR A 227 14.64 35.81 8.47
N ALA A 228 14.61 36.59 9.56
CA ALA A 228 14.09 37.96 9.56
C ALA A 228 14.88 38.85 10.52
N GLN A 229 15.12 40.11 10.13
CA GLN A 229 15.72 41.13 11.00
C GLN A 229 14.67 42.12 11.49
N HIS A 230 14.87 42.62 12.69
CA HIS A 230 14.05 43.69 13.27
C HIS A 230 14.88 44.61 14.15
N THR A 231 14.57 45.91 14.12
CA THR A 231 15.22 46.93 14.96
C THR A 231 14.19 47.55 15.89
N TYR A 232 14.38 47.40 17.20
CA TYR A 232 13.47 47.97 18.19
C TYR A 232 13.69 49.47 18.34
N GLY A 233 12.58 50.20 18.52
CA GLY A 233 12.61 51.65 18.75
C GLY A 233 13.09 52.06 20.14
N SER A 234 13.15 51.13 21.11
CA SER A 234 13.59 51.39 22.47
C SER A 234 14.20 50.14 23.11
N ALA A 235 15.16 50.34 24.02
CA ALA A 235 15.71 49.25 24.81
C ALA A 235 14.62 48.66 25.72
N GLY A 236 14.54 47.33 25.77
CA GLY A 236 13.52 46.61 26.53
C GLY A 236 13.66 45.10 26.37
N THR A 237 12.83 44.38 27.10
CA THR A 237 12.70 42.92 26.95
C THR A 237 11.50 42.64 26.04
N TYR A 238 11.75 41.96 24.92
CA TYR A 238 10.73 41.58 23.95
C TYR A 238 10.73 40.06 23.77
N THR A 239 9.53 39.47 23.63
CA THR A 239 9.38 38.05 23.36
C THR A 239 9.17 37.84 21.86
N VAL A 240 10.14 37.22 21.20
CA VAL A 240 10.02 36.83 19.80
C VAL A 240 9.31 35.48 19.69
N ARG A 241 8.31 35.39 18.80
CA ARG A 241 7.59 34.14 18.50
C ARG A 241 7.76 33.78 17.02
N LEU A 242 7.87 32.48 16.75
CA LEU A 242 7.87 31.92 15.41
C LEU A 242 6.63 31.04 15.25
N THR A 243 5.90 31.23 14.15
CA THR A 243 4.89 30.30 13.66
C THR A 243 5.31 29.81 12.29
N CYS A 244 5.40 28.49 12.11
CA CYS A 244 5.64 27.84 10.83
C CYS A 244 4.30 27.34 10.28
N THR A 245 4.10 27.48 8.97
CA THR A 245 2.92 26.95 8.27
C THR A 245 3.41 26.07 7.12
N ASP A 246 2.92 24.83 7.05
CA ASP A 246 3.12 23.92 5.92
C ASP A 246 2.23 24.28 4.73
N HIS A 247 2.47 23.62 3.60
CA HIS A 247 1.58 23.74 2.46
C HIS A 247 0.32 22.88 2.67
N PRO A 248 -0.90 23.42 2.52
CA PRO A 248 -2.10 22.61 2.61
C PRO A 248 -2.13 21.58 1.48
N ARG A 249 -2.57 20.36 1.77
CA ARG A 249 -2.75 19.35 0.73
C ARG A 249 -3.75 19.83 -0.32
N PRO A 250 -3.52 19.59 -1.63
CA PRO A 250 -4.53 19.79 -2.64
C PRO A 250 -5.79 19.01 -2.25
N ARG A 251 -6.95 19.67 -2.32
CA ARG A 251 -8.24 18.97 -2.14
C ARG A 251 -8.40 17.98 -3.29
N ALA A 252 -8.63 16.71 -2.96
CA ALA A 252 -9.04 15.68 -3.91
C ALA A 252 -10.46 15.93 -4.41
#